data_AF-A0A1U9ZU25-F1
#
_entry.id   AF-A0A1U9ZU25-F1
#
_cell.length_a   1.000
_cell.length_b   1.000
_cell.length_c   1.000
_cell.angle_alpha   90.00
_cell.angle_beta   90.00
_cell.angle_gamma   90.00
#
_symmetry.space_group_name_H-M   'P 1'
#
loop_
_entity.id
_entity.type
_entity.pdbx_description
1 polymer ?
#
loop_
_entity_poly.entity_id
_entity_poly.type
_entity_poly.pdbx_seq_one_letter_code
_entity_poly.pdbx_strand_id
1 'polypeptide(L)'
;MMAFLGVLVVAGLMIAGIVALRGTGDQRFVDSSAQLEAFARTVREGERLGPRTVGGMEFEEVRRERGVVVFQRGESLHSPYGYAWSPQGDPGRVLEGVEWSADAVEQRFEHLHGAFYSWQARR
;
A
#
# COMPACT_ATOMS: atom_id res chain seq x y z
N MET A 1 -28.08 38.67 -0.11
CA MET A 1 -27.93 37.27 0.30
C MET A 1 -27.13 36.52 -0.76
N MET A 2 -25.79 36.65 -0.78
CA MET A 2 -24.91 35.98 -1.74
C MET A 2 -23.51 35.83 -1.12
N ALA A 3 -23.25 34.72 -0.41
CA ALA A 3 -21.90 34.29 -0.02
C ALA A 3 -21.89 32.84 0.50
N PHE A 4 -22.37 31.86 -0.27
CA PHE A 4 -22.25 30.44 0.10
C PHE A 4 -21.97 29.54 -1.12
N LEU A 5 -21.05 29.96 -2.00
CA LEU A 5 -20.65 29.17 -3.17
C LEU A 5 -19.13 28.88 -3.24
N GLY A 6 -18.38 29.23 -2.19
CA GLY A 6 -16.92 29.01 -2.16
C GLY A 6 -16.45 27.67 -1.58
N VAL A 7 -17.29 26.96 -0.82
CA VAL A 7 -16.83 25.79 -0.03
C VAL A 7 -17.00 24.44 -0.77
N LEU A 8 -17.89 24.35 -1.76
CA LEU A 8 -18.19 23.08 -2.44
C LEU A 8 -17.15 22.67 -3.49
N VAL A 9 -16.43 23.62 -4.08
CA VAL A 9 -15.46 23.31 -5.15
C VAL A 9 -14.19 22.65 -4.61
N VAL A 10 -13.76 23.03 -3.39
CA VAL A 10 -12.54 22.47 -2.77
C VAL A 10 -12.77 21.02 -2.32
N ALA A 11 -13.96 20.70 -1.80
CA ALA A 11 -14.30 19.33 -1.39
C ALA A 11 -14.39 18.38 -2.60
N GLY A 12 -14.94 18.83 -3.73
CA GLY A 12 -15.03 18.05 -4.96
C GLY A 12 -13.66 17.73 -5.58
N LEU A 13 -12.73 18.68 -5.58
CA LEU A 13 -11.36 18.48 -6.08
C LEU A 13 -10.53 17.52 -5.20
N MET A 14 -10.72 17.55 -3.87
CA MET A 14 -10.08 16.60 -2.97
C MET A 14 -10.59 15.16 -3.17
N ILE A 15 -11.90 14.98 -3.34
CA ILE A 15 -12.49 13.65 -3.60
C ILE A 15 -12.07 13.14 -4.98
N ALA A 16 -12.07 13.99 -6.01
CA ALA A 16 -11.60 13.62 -7.34
C ALA A 16 -10.09 13.28 -7.36
N GLY A 17 -9.26 13.99 -6.60
CA GLY A 17 -7.84 13.68 -6.44
C GLY A 17 -7.59 12.32 -5.82
N ILE A 18 -8.34 11.96 -4.76
CA ILE A 18 -8.23 10.65 -4.09
C ILE A 18 -8.70 9.51 -5.01
N VAL A 19 -9.77 9.72 -5.80
CA VAL A 19 -10.26 8.72 -6.76
C VAL A 19 -9.33 8.56 -7.97
N ALA A 20 -8.74 9.65 -8.47
CA ALA A 20 -7.78 9.61 -9.59
C ALA A 20 -6.44 8.95 -9.21
N LEU A 21 -6.00 9.11 -7.96
CA LEU A 21 -4.84 8.39 -7.40
C LEU A 21 -5.09 6.88 -7.31
N ARG A 22 -6.32 6.44 -6.99
CA ARG A 22 -6.70 5.01 -7.06
C ARG A 22 -6.69 4.49 -8.50
N GLY A 23 -7.35 5.18 -9.43
CA GLY A 23 -7.47 4.71 -10.82
C GLY A 23 -6.15 4.67 -11.61
N THR A 24 -5.20 5.58 -11.34
CA THR A 24 -3.86 5.52 -11.96
C THR A 24 -2.88 4.58 -11.24
N GLY A 25 -3.07 4.39 -9.93
CA GLY A 25 -2.31 3.41 -9.13
C GLY A 25 -2.60 1.96 -9.54
N ASP A 26 -3.85 1.67 -9.93
CA ASP A 26 -4.27 0.34 -10.37
C ASP A 26 -3.61 -0.08 -11.68
N GLN A 27 -3.54 0.81 -12.68
CA GLN A 27 -2.89 0.48 -13.96
C GLN A 27 -1.39 0.26 -13.79
N ARG A 28 -0.70 1.15 -13.05
CA ARG A 28 0.74 0.99 -12.80
C ARG A 28 1.03 -0.29 -12.01
N PHE A 29 0.16 -0.65 -11.05
CA PHE A 29 0.27 -1.91 -10.35
C PHE A 29 0.12 -3.11 -11.28
N VAL A 30 -0.91 -3.13 -12.14
CA VAL A 30 -1.15 -4.22 -13.09
C VAL A 30 0.07 -4.47 -13.97
N ASP A 31 0.62 -3.40 -14.55
CA ASP A 31 1.79 -3.47 -15.44
C ASP A 31 3.05 -3.99 -14.72
N SER A 32 3.12 -3.80 -13.40
CA SER A 32 4.30 -4.12 -12.59
C SER A 32 4.17 -5.42 -11.78
N SER A 33 2.95 -5.94 -11.66
CA SER A 33 2.58 -7.01 -10.71
C SER A 33 3.44 -8.28 -10.86
N ALA A 34 3.73 -8.70 -12.09
CA ALA A 34 4.58 -9.85 -12.36
C ALA A 34 6.02 -9.66 -11.85
N GLN A 35 6.58 -8.46 -12.02
CA GLN A 35 7.93 -8.14 -11.53
C GLN A 35 7.94 -8.01 -10.00
N LEU A 36 6.90 -7.43 -9.42
CA LEU A 36 6.74 -7.38 -7.96
C LEU A 36 6.64 -8.79 -7.38
N GLU A 37 5.92 -9.70 -8.02
CA GLU A 37 5.78 -11.08 -7.53
C GLU A 37 7.11 -11.83 -7.64
N ALA A 38 7.80 -11.71 -8.78
CA ALA A 38 9.12 -12.29 -8.96
C ALA A 38 10.09 -11.79 -7.88
N PHE A 39 10.06 -10.49 -7.60
CA PHE A 39 10.85 -9.90 -6.52
C PHE A 39 10.43 -10.42 -5.13
N ALA A 40 9.14 -10.46 -4.82
CA ALA A 40 8.60 -10.95 -3.54
C ALA A 40 9.06 -12.38 -3.23
N ARG A 41 9.14 -13.23 -4.26
CA ARG A 41 9.66 -14.61 -4.13
C ARG A 41 11.14 -14.67 -3.75
N THR A 42 11.92 -13.63 -4.00
CA THR A 42 13.35 -13.56 -3.65
C THR A 42 13.60 -13.04 -2.24
N VAL A 43 12.67 -12.26 -1.67
CA VAL A 43 12.82 -11.68 -0.32
C VAL A 43 12.73 -12.80 0.72
N ARG A 44 13.71 -12.87 1.61
CA ARG A 44 13.79 -13.88 2.67
C ARG A 44 12.96 -13.49 3.88
N GLU A 45 12.52 -14.47 4.64
CA GLU A 45 11.79 -14.24 5.88
C GLU A 45 12.61 -13.38 6.86
N GLY A 46 11.99 -12.34 7.45
CA GLY A 46 12.64 -11.37 8.34
C GLY A 46 13.52 -10.35 7.63
N GLU A 47 13.65 -10.40 6.29
CA GLU A 47 14.43 -9.43 5.54
C GLU A 47 13.70 -8.09 5.45
N ARG A 48 14.44 -7.00 5.70
CA ARG A 48 13.96 -5.62 5.62
C ARG A 48 14.92 -4.83 4.74
N LEU A 49 14.43 -4.45 3.58
CA LEU A 49 15.17 -3.78 2.52
C LEU A 49 14.78 -2.31 2.50
N GLY A 50 15.75 -1.42 2.57
CA GLY A 50 15.53 0.03 2.44
C GLY A 50 15.11 0.46 1.03
N PRO A 51 15.13 1.78 0.76
CA PRO A 51 14.53 2.36 -0.44
C PRO A 51 15.01 1.73 -1.75
N ARG A 52 14.07 1.40 -2.64
CA ARG A 52 14.36 0.77 -3.93
C ARG A 52 13.23 0.87 -4.94
N THR A 53 13.58 0.66 -6.20
CA THR A 53 12.62 0.54 -7.30
C THR A 53 12.40 -0.93 -7.67
N VAL A 54 11.15 -1.37 -7.79
CA VAL A 54 10.76 -2.69 -8.28
C VAL A 54 9.62 -2.53 -9.27
N GLY A 55 9.71 -3.11 -10.46
CA GLY A 55 8.66 -2.95 -11.48
C GLY A 55 8.45 -1.51 -11.95
N GLY A 56 9.44 -0.62 -11.80
CA GLY A 56 9.26 0.81 -12.08
C GLY A 56 8.46 1.58 -11.02
N MET A 57 8.22 0.96 -9.85
CA MET A 57 7.63 1.62 -8.69
C MET A 57 8.66 1.80 -7.58
N GLU A 58 8.67 2.98 -6.98
CA GLU A 58 9.52 3.32 -5.85
C GLU A 58 8.87 2.92 -4.53
N PHE A 59 9.67 2.30 -3.67
CA PHE A 59 9.31 1.83 -2.34
C PHE A 59 10.31 2.38 -1.34
N GLU A 60 9.81 2.86 -0.21
CA GLU A 60 10.63 3.28 0.93
C GLU A 60 11.21 2.07 1.65
N GLU A 61 10.45 0.98 1.66
CA GLU A 61 10.85 -0.26 2.28
C GLU A 61 10.16 -1.46 1.63
N VAL A 62 10.88 -2.57 1.52
CA VAL A 62 10.29 -3.87 1.27
C VAL A 62 10.68 -4.82 2.38
N ARG A 63 9.69 -5.42 3.06
CA ARG A 63 9.94 -6.35 4.16
C ARG A 63 9.14 -7.63 4.00
N ARG A 64 9.65 -8.73 4.55
CA ARG A 64 8.90 -9.99 4.62
C ARG A 64 8.70 -10.42 6.07
N GLU A 65 7.45 -10.64 6.42
CA GLU A 65 7.04 -11.07 7.75
C GLU A 65 5.93 -12.12 7.63
N ARG A 66 6.09 -13.25 8.33
CA ARG A 66 5.20 -14.42 8.30
C ARG A 66 4.81 -14.85 6.89
N GLY A 67 5.77 -14.82 5.96
CA GLY A 67 5.53 -15.18 4.58
C GLY A 67 4.82 -14.13 3.72
N VAL A 68 4.44 -12.97 4.28
CA VAL A 68 3.86 -11.84 3.53
C VAL A 68 4.95 -10.83 3.23
N VAL A 69 5.04 -10.41 1.96
CA VAL A 69 5.96 -9.34 1.54
C VAL A 69 5.20 -8.03 1.42
N VAL A 70 5.61 -7.03 2.20
CA VAL A 70 5.02 -5.70 2.21
C VAL A 70 5.93 -4.75 1.45
N PHE A 71 5.38 -4.14 0.42
CA PHE A 71 5.99 -3.09 -0.38
C PHE A 71 5.44 -1.75 0.10
N GLN A 72 6.19 -1.06 0.94
CA GLN A 72 5.78 0.20 1.56
C GLN A 72 6.14 1.41 0.68
N ARG A 73 5.17 2.31 0.56
CA ARG A 73 5.21 3.61 -0.10
C ARG A 73 4.72 4.67 0.88
N GLY A 74 5.20 5.90 0.69
CA GLY A 74 4.93 7.01 1.60
C GLY A 74 5.82 6.97 2.85
N GLU A 75 5.96 8.13 3.50
CA GLU A 75 6.79 8.25 4.69
C GLU A 75 6.21 7.40 5.84
N SER A 76 7.09 6.66 6.52
CA SER A 76 6.76 5.82 7.68
C SER A 76 5.98 6.54 8.79
N LEU A 77 6.02 7.87 8.82
CA LEU A 77 5.41 8.72 9.85
C LEU A 77 3.98 9.22 9.50
N HIS A 78 3.55 9.16 8.23
CA HIS A 78 2.38 9.91 7.74
C HIS A 78 1.30 9.03 7.07
N SER A 79 0.97 7.88 7.66
CA SER A 79 0.04 6.86 7.10
C SER A 79 0.66 6.12 5.91
N PRO A 80 1.56 5.14 6.18
CA PRO A 80 2.19 4.38 5.12
C PRO A 80 1.15 3.56 4.34
N TYR A 81 1.39 3.40 3.05
CA TYR A 81 0.53 2.64 2.14
C TYR A 81 1.37 1.81 1.18
N GLY A 82 0.75 1.00 0.32
CA GLY A 82 1.46 0.26 -0.72
C GLY A 82 0.77 -1.05 -1.05
N TYR A 83 1.57 -2.11 -1.18
CA TYR A 83 1.08 -3.41 -1.61
C TYR A 83 1.57 -4.51 -0.67
N ALA A 84 0.77 -5.55 -0.49
CA ALA A 84 1.15 -6.77 0.20
C ALA A 84 1.00 -7.97 -0.75
N TRP A 85 2.03 -8.79 -0.84
CA TRP A 85 2.01 -10.07 -1.52
C TRP A 85 1.94 -11.18 -0.48
N SER A 86 0.82 -11.90 -0.45
CA SER A 86 0.55 -12.99 0.50
C SER A 86 0.03 -14.22 -0.24
N PRO A 87 0.89 -15.22 -0.52
CA PRO A 87 0.45 -16.45 -1.18
C PRO A 87 -0.36 -17.36 -0.25
N GLN A 88 -0.44 -17.04 1.05
CA GLN A 88 -1.11 -17.85 2.07
C GLN A 88 -2.55 -17.39 2.35
N GLY A 89 -2.98 -16.27 1.76
CA GLY A 89 -4.31 -15.70 1.93
C GLY A 89 -4.28 -14.28 2.50
N ASP A 90 -5.38 -13.85 3.11
CA ASP A 90 -5.57 -12.48 3.59
C ASP A 90 -4.45 -12.03 4.56
N PRO A 91 -3.64 -11.00 4.20
CA PRO A 91 -2.57 -10.49 5.04
C PRO A 91 -3.04 -10.06 6.43
N GLY A 92 -4.27 -9.54 6.56
CA GLY A 92 -4.80 -9.09 7.85
C GLY A 92 -4.92 -10.22 8.87
N ARG A 93 -5.19 -11.44 8.41
CA ARG A 93 -5.24 -12.65 9.25
C ARG A 93 -3.85 -13.22 9.50
N VAL A 94 -3.00 -13.28 8.46
CA VAL A 94 -1.64 -13.83 8.58
C VAL A 94 -0.76 -13.01 9.53
N LEU A 95 -0.97 -11.69 9.52
CA LEU A 95 -0.16 -10.72 10.26
C LEU A 95 -0.84 -10.28 11.56
N GLU A 96 -1.89 -11.00 12.00
CA GLU A 96 -2.54 -10.76 13.28
C GLU A 96 -1.52 -10.92 14.43
N GLY A 97 -1.40 -9.90 15.28
CA GLY A 97 -0.44 -9.87 16.38
C GLY A 97 1.02 -9.62 15.97
N VAL A 98 1.30 -9.29 14.70
CA VAL A 98 2.57 -8.66 14.32
C VAL A 98 2.52 -7.19 14.72
N GLU A 99 3.59 -6.66 15.30
CA GLU A 99 3.73 -5.23 15.56
C GLU A 99 4.33 -4.55 14.31
N TRP A 100 3.54 -3.70 13.65
CA TRP A 100 3.93 -3.09 12.37
C TRP A 100 4.63 -1.75 12.51
N SER A 101 4.20 -0.99 13.52
CA SER A 101 4.69 0.32 13.90
C SER A 101 4.04 0.63 15.26
N ALA A 102 4.79 1.24 16.18
CA ALA A 102 4.27 1.67 17.48
C ALA A 102 3.07 2.63 17.35
N ASP A 103 2.88 3.25 16.18
CA ASP A 103 1.91 4.31 15.93
C ASP A 103 0.77 3.94 14.97
N ALA A 104 0.76 2.73 14.37
CA ALA A 104 -0.31 2.34 13.45
C ALA A 104 -1.52 1.78 14.21
N VAL A 105 -2.65 2.49 14.16
CA VAL A 105 -3.88 2.14 14.91
C VAL A 105 -4.78 1.20 14.10
N GLU A 106 -4.79 1.34 12.77
CA GLU A 106 -5.62 0.51 11.90
C GLU A 106 -4.84 0.13 10.64
N GLN A 107 -5.00 -1.12 10.20
CA GLN A 107 -4.47 -1.59 8.92
C GLN A 107 -5.58 -2.14 8.06
N ARG A 108 -5.59 -1.73 6.79
CA ARG A 108 -6.56 -2.15 5.81
C ARG A 108 -5.87 -2.84 4.65
N PHE A 109 -6.35 -4.04 4.32
CA PHE A 109 -5.98 -4.77 3.13
C PHE A 109 -7.19 -4.90 2.21
N GLU A 110 -7.01 -4.62 0.93
CA GLU A 110 -8.03 -4.79 -0.11
C GLU A 110 -7.43 -5.66 -1.21
N HIS A 111 -8.05 -6.80 -1.50
CA HIS A 111 -7.55 -7.73 -2.52
C HIS A 111 -7.52 -7.06 -3.89
N LEU A 112 -6.43 -7.26 -4.63
CA LEU A 112 -6.25 -6.74 -5.98
C LEU A 112 -6.34 -7.90 -6.98
N HIS A 113 -5.22 -8.59 -7.17
CA HIS A 113 -5.08 -9.65 -8.16
C HIS A 113 -4.09 -10.71 -7.68
N GLY A 114 -4.39 -11.99 -7.95
CA GLY A 114 -3.54 -13.10 -7.50
C GLY A 114 -3.33 -13.05 -5.99
N ALA A 115 -2.06 -13.10 -5.58
CA ALA A 115 -1.66 -13.01 -4.17
C ALA A 115 -1.48 -11.56 -3.67
N PHE A 116 -1.85 -10.55 -4.46
CA PHE A 116 -1.66 -9.15 -4.08
C PHE A 116 -2.89 -8.50 -3.46
N TYR A 117 -2.59 -7.63 -2.51
CA TYR A 117 -3.51 -6.76 -1.80
C TYR A 117 -2.93 -5.34 -1.81
N SER A 118 -3.79 -4.32 -1.91
CA SER A 118 -3.38 -2.97 -1.50
C SER A 118 -3.35 -2.92 0.03
N TRP A 119 -2.42 -2.17 0.57
CA TRP A 119 -2.24 -2.00 2.00
C TRP A 119 -2.23 -0.52 2.36
N GLN A 120 -2.91 -0.15 3.43
CA GLN A 120 -2.92 1.19 3.99
C GLN A 120 -2.93 1.08 5.50
N ALA A 121 -2.04 1.81 6.17
CA ALA A 121 -2.06 1.98 7.61
C ALA A 121 -2.59 3.38 7.95
N ARG A 122 -3.49 3.45 8.93
CA ARG A 122 -3.96 4.70 9.53
C ARG A 122 -3.51 4.77 10.98
N ARG A 123 -3.18 5.97 11.40
CA ARG A 123 -3.00 6.33 12.81
C ARG A 123 -4.32 6.83 13.38
#